data_AF-A0A820C4N7-F1
#
_entry.id   AF-A0A820C4N7-F1
#
_cell.length_a   1.000
_cell.length_b   1.000
_cell.length_c   1.000
_cell.angle_alpha   90.00
_cell.angle_beta   90.00
_cell.angle_gamma   90.00
#
_symmetry.space_group_name_H-M   'P 1'
#
loop_
_entity.id
_entity.type
_entity.pdbx_description
1 polymer ?
#
loop_
_entity_poly.entity_id
_entity_poly.type
_entity_poly.pdbx_seq_one_letter_code
_entity_poly.pdbx_strand_id
1 'polypeptide(L)'
;MPSFVSCQSLNPIQNSDKNELHQIGSGFWNVRGRFKILAKLVDIETHMSFIQLHNGKFLVIDTIELNDKLRQEINHLTDNGDKIEAVIGTHPFHTLSFPAFY
;
A
#
# COMPACT_ATOMS: atom_id res chain seq x y z
N MET A 1 34.04 -38.66 2.87
CA MET A 1 34.11 -37.50 1.97
C MET A 1 32.95 -36.57 2.33
N PRO A 2 33.16 -35.48 3.09
CA PRO A 2 32.06 -34.56 3.40
C PRO A 2 31.79 -33.68 2.17
N SER A 3 30.53 -33.62 1.76
CA SER A 3 30.04 -32.77 0.67
C SER A 3 30.05 -31.30 1.10
N PHE A 4 30.65 -30.45 0.28
CA PHE A 4 30.62 -29.00 0.44
C PHE A 4 29.17 -28.50 0.31
N VAL A 5 28.66 -27.88 1.38
CA VAL A 5 27.44 -27.09 1.32
C VAL A 5 27.76 -25.82 0.53
N SER A 6 27.17 -25.71 -0.65
CA SER A 6 27.22 -24.49 -1.47
C SER A 6 26.56 -23.36 -0.68
N CYS A 7 27.36 -22.36 -0.31
CA CYS A 7 26.89 -21.09 0.22
C CYS A 7 26.03 -20.43 -0.87
N GLN A 8 24.71 -20.45 -0.68
CA GLN A 8 23.79 -19.74 -1.57
C GLN A 8 24.17 -18.26 -1.56
N SER A 9 24.49 -17.76 -2.74
CA SER A 9 24.83 -16.38 -3.02
C SER A 9 23.81 -15.45 -2.36
N LEU A 10 24.31 -14.46 -1.62
CA LEU A 10 23.53 -13.32 -1.16
C LEU A 10 22.76 -12.77 -2.37
N ASN A 11 21.44 -12.91 -2.36
CA ASN A 11 20.60 -12.33 -3.39
C ASN A 11 20.87 -10.82 -3.43
N PRO A 12 21.19 -10.24 -4.59
CA PRO A 12 21.33 -8.79 -4.70
C PRO A 12 20.02 -8.17 -4.25
N ILE A 13 20.10 -7.12 -3.42
CA ILE A 13 18.95 -6.36 -2.91
C ILE A 13 18.06 -6.04 -4.10
N GLN A 14 16.95 -6.78 -4.24
CA GLN A 14 15.94 -6.47 -5.24
C GLN A 14 15.33 -5.16 -4.81
N ASN A 15 15.75 -4.09 -5.49
CA ASN A 15 15.13 -2.78 -5.45
C ASN A 15 13.76 -2.90 -6.11
N SER A 16 12.84 -3.58 -5.42
CA SER A 16 11.44 -3.71 -5.81
C SER A 16 10.71 -2.52 -5.22
N ASP A 17 10.02 -1.76 -6.07
CA ASP A 17 9.07 -0.74 -5.67
C ASP A 17 7.92 -1.45 -4.92
N LYS A 18 8.13 -1.69 -3.62
CA LYS A 18 7.21 -2.45 -2.76
C LYS A 18 6.04 -1.56 -2.37
N ASN A 19 5.00 -1.59 -3.21
CA ASN A 19 3.64 -1.26 -2.83
C ASN A 19 2.93 -2.58 -2.50
N GLU A 20 2.87 -2.93 -1.21
CA GLU A 20 2.35 -4.22 -0.74
C GLU A 20 1.16 -4.00 0.22
N LEU A 21 0.12 -4.82 0.05
CA LEU A 21 -1.03 -4.87 0.95
C LEU A 21 -0.77 -5.94 2.04
N HIS A 22 -0.73 -5.51 3.30
CA HIS A 22 -0.49 -6.39 4.43
C HIS A 22 -1.71 -6.45 5.32
N GLN A 23 -2.27 -7.64 5.55
CA GLN A 23 -3.25 -7.81 6.60
C GLN A 23 -2.53 -7.83 7.95
N ILE A 24 -2.79 -6.83 8.79
CA ILE A 24 -2.16 -6.68 10.12
C ILE A 24 -3.10 -7.06 11.26
N GLY A 25 -4.37 -7.29 10.95
CA GLY A 25 -5.39 -7.76 11.88
C GLY A 25 -6.63 -8.26 11.14
N SER A 26 -7.56 -8.88 11.87
CA SER A 26 -8.85 -9.27 11.29
C SER A 26 -9.56 -8.02 10.76
N GLY A 27 -9.92 -8.01 9.49
CA GLY A 27 -10.56 -6.86 8.85
C GLY A 27 -9.67 -5.61 8.74
N PHE A 28 -8.36 -5.69 8.97
CA PHE A 28 -7.46 -4.54 8.89
C PHE A 28 -6.28 -4.86 7.96
N TRP A 29 -6.21 -4.13 6.85
CA TRP A 29 -5.07 -4.11 5.95
C TRP A 29 -4.33 -2.76 5.98
N ASN A 30 -3.01 -2.83 5.95
CA ASN A 30 -2.13 -1.68 5.78
C ASN A 30 -1.39 -1.83 4.46
N VAL A 31 -1.49 -0.80 3.64
CA VAL A 31 -0.71 -0.62 2.42
C VAL A 31 0.53 0.18 2.77
N ARG A 32 1.68 -0.34 2.38
CA ARG A 32 2.96 0.36 2.50
C ARG A 32 3.44 0.69 1.10
N GLY A 33 3.64 1.97 0.83
CA GLY A 33 4.19 2.47 -0.42
C GLY A 33 5.37 3.39 -0.17
N ARG A 34 5.98 3.81 -1.27
CA ARG A 34 7.18 4.66 -1.29
C ARG A 34 6.85 6.00 -1.93
N PHE A 35 7.15 7.09 -1.23
CA PHE A 35 6.99 8.46 -1.71
C PHE A 35 8.36 9.09 -1.92
N LYS A 36 8.79 9.10 -3.19
CA LYS A 36 10.10 9.58 -3.58
C LYS A 36 10.09 11.10 -3.79
N ILE A 37 10.73 11.84 -2.89
CA ILE A 37 10.93 13.30 -2.98
C ILE A 37 12.34 13.65 -3.47
N LEU A 38 12.59 14.93 -3.75
CA LEU A 38 13.89 15.46 -4.20
C LEU A 38 14.45 14.70 -5.43
N ALA A 39 13.74 14.74 -6.56
CA ALA A 39 14.16 14.05 -7.80
C ALA A 39 14.47 12.54 -7.61
N LYS A 40 13.72 11.88 -6.71
CA LYS A 40 13.84 10.47 -6.34
C LYS A 40 15.07 10.10 -5.49
N LEU A 41 15.79 11.08 -4.95
CA LEU A 41 16.94 10.84 -4.08
C LEU A 41 16.55 10.45 -2.66
N VAL A 42 15.37 10.87 -2.19
CA VAL A 42 14.90 10.57 -0.83
C VAL A 42 13.58 9.83 -0.93
N ASP A 43 13.57 8.62 -0.40
CA ASP A 43 12.38 7.77 -0.31
C ASP A 43 11.80 7.91 1.10
N ILE A 44 10.59 8.48 1.19
CA ILE A 44 9.83 8.54 2.42
C ILE A 44 8.73 7.48 2.32
N GLU A 45 8.65 6.57 3.28
CA GLU A 45 7.56 5.60 3.29
C GLU A 45 6.22 6.32 3.52
N THR A 46 5.20 5.91 2.77
CA THR A 46 3.85 6.47 2.84
C THR A 46 2.83 5.35 2.94
N HIS A 47 1.89 5.49 3.87
CA HIS A 47 0.98 4.41 4.23
C HIS A 47 -0.47 4.79 3.95
N MET A 48 -1.27 3.78 3.64
CA MET A 48 -2.73 3.84 3.55
C MET A 48 -3.28 2.63 4.29
N SER A 49 -4.48 2.73 4.86
CA SER A 49 -5.11 1.59 5.56
C SER A 49 -6.54 1.35 5.11
N PHE A 50 -6.93 0.09 5.09
CA PHE A 50 -8.29 -0.37 4.84
C PHE A 50 -8.81 -1.08 6.08
N ILE A 51 -9.95 -0.62 6.58
CA ILE A 51 -10.63 -1.18 7.74
C ILE A 51 -12.00 -1.67 7.29
N GLN A 52 -12.23 -2.98 7.35
CA GLN A 52 -13.54 -3.56 7.07
C GLN A 52 -14.49 -3.29 8.23
N LEU A 53 -15.60 -2.64 7.91
CA LEU A 53 -16.70 -2.33 8.81
C LEU A 53 -17.62 -3.56 8.95
N HIS A 54 -18.46 -3.56 9.99
CA HIS A 54 -19.38 -4.67 10.27
C HIS A 54 -20.39 -4.94 9.13
N ASN A 55 -20.65 -3.96 8.27
CA ASN A 55 -21.53 -4.07 7.10
C ASN A 55 -20.81 -4.61 5.85
N GLY A 56 -19.55 -5.02 5.98
CA GLY A 56 -18.72 -5.55 4.88
C GLY A 56 -18.10 -4.50 3.98
N LYS A 57 -18.38 -3.21 4.21
CA LYS A 57 -17.74 -2.08 3.52
C LYS A 57 -16.42 -1.70 4.17
N PHE A 58 -15.71 -0.75 3.58
CA PHE A 58 -14.38 -0.32 3.99
C PHE A 58 -14.35 1.17 4.34
N LEU A 59 -13.74 1.48 5.47
CA LEU A 59 -13.18 2.79 5.77
C LEU A 59 -11.72 2.81 5.29
N VAL A 60 -11.37 3.79 4.48
CA VAL A 60 -10.00 4.01 4.00
C VAL A 60 -9.38 5.18 4.76
N ILE A 61 -8.17 4.99 5.26
CA ILE A 61 -7.38 6.03 5.92
C ILE A 61 -6.19 6.35 5.02
N ASP A 62 -6.04 7.63 4.72
CA ASP A 62 -5.05 8.24 3.84
C ASP A 62 -5.11 7.78 2.39
N THR A 63 -4.38 8.48 1.52
CA THR A 63 -4.18 8.08 0.14
C THR A 63 -2.71 8.08 -0.23
N ILE A 64 -2.33 7.12 -1.07
CA ILE A 64 -0.99 7.00 -1.63
C ILE A 64 -1.09 6.68 -3.12
N GLU A 65 -0.01 6.89 -3.85
CA GLU A 65 0.08 6.43 -5.24
C GLU A 65 0.09 4.89 -5.28
N LEU A 66 -0.74 4.32 -6.16
CA LEU A 66 -0.89 2.87 -6.31
C LEU A 66 -0.30 2.43 -7.65
N ASN A 67 0.59 1.44 -7.62
CA ASN A 67 1.00 0.74 -8.83
C ASN A 67 -0.14 -0.16 -9.36
N ASP A 68 -0.03 -0.62 -10.61
CA ASP A 68 -1.10 -1.36 -11.28
C ASP A 68 -1.49 -2.65 -10.55
N LYS A 69 -0.49 -3.37 -10.02
CA LYS A 69 -0.73 -4.61 -9.28
C LYS A 69 -1.55 -4.37 -8.01
N LEU A 70 -1.13 -3.41 -7.18
CA LEU A 70 -1.82 -3.08 -5.94
C LEU A 70 -3.20 -2.48 -6.22
N ARG A 71 -3.33 -1.68 -7.29
CA ARG A 71 -4.64 -1.17 -7.74
C ARG A 71 -5.59 -2.32 -8.07
N GLN A 72 -5.14 -3.37 -8.76
CA GLN A 72 -5.96 -4.55 -9.04
C GLN A 72 -6.37 -5.29 -7.75
N GLU A 73 -5.45 -5.44 -6.80
CA GLU A 73 -5.75 -6.06 -5.50
C GLU A 73 -6.79 -5.26 -4.71
N ILE A 74 -6.63 -3.94 -4.64
CA ILE A 74 -7.58 -3.03 -3.97
C ILE A 74 -8.94 -3.04 -4.68
N ASN A 75 -8.97 -3.00 -6.01
CA ASN A 75 -10.21 -3.07 -6.78
C ASN A 75 -10.93 -4.39 -6.53
N HIS A 76 -10.22 -5.52 -6.46
CA HIS A 76 -10.84 -6.80 -6.11
C HIS A 76 -11.40 -6.80 -4.69
N LEU A 77 -10.64 -6.29 -3.71
CA LEU A 77 -11.06 -6.20 -2.31
C LEU A 77 -12.30 -5.34 -2.12
N THR A 78 -12.35 -4.21 -2.83
CA THR A 78 -13.34 -3.15 -2.64
C THR A 78 -14.47 -3.17 -3.65
N ASP A 79 -14.52 -4.17 -4.53
CA ASP A 79 -15.49 -4.26 -5.63
C ASP A 79 -15.45 -3.00 -6.52
N ASN A 80 -14.26 -2.73 -7.08
CA ASN A 80 -13.95 -1.52 -7.85
C ASN A 80 -14.29 -0.21 -7.13
N GLY A 81 -14.27 -0.21 -5.80
CA GLY A 81 -14.57 0.94 -4.96
C GLY A 81 -16.02 0.98 -4.44
N ASP A 82 -16.93 0.14 -4.92
CA ASP A 82 -18.34 0.14 -4.48
C ASP A 82 -18.51 -0.19 -2.99
N LYS A 83 -17.55 -0.92 -2.41
CA LYS A 83 -17.52 -1.22 -0.97
C LYS A 83 -16.80 -0.16 -0.14
N ILE A 84 -16.31 0.94 -0.72
CA ILE A 84 -15.71 2.02 0.07
C ILE A 84 -16.83 2.90 0.62
N GLU A 85 -16.96 2.95 1.95
CA GLU A 85 -17.94 3.80 2.62
C GLU A 85 -17.42 5.23 2.78
N ALA A 86 -16.14 5.38 3.11
CA ALA A 86 -15.51 6.67 3.32
C ALA A 86 -14.00 6.60 3.12
N VAL A 87 -13.40 7.75 2.79
CA VAL A 87 -11.95 7.96 2.75
C VAL A 87 -11.61 9.16 3.63
N ILE A 88 -10.66 9.01 4.54
CA ILE A 88 -10.22 10.07 5.47
C ILE A 88 -8.76 10.38 5.19
N GLY A 89 -8.45 11.59 4.74
CA GLY A 89 -7.08 12.10 4.71
C GLY A 89 -6.70 12.69 6.07
N THR A 90 -5.63 12.20 6.68
CA THR A 90 -5.21 12.60 8.03
C THR A 90 -4.38 13.88 8.06
N HIS A 91 -3.72 14.22 6.93
CA HIS A 91 -2.97 15.45 6.76
C HIS A 91 -2.89 15.88 5.28
N PRO A 92 -2.52 17.15 4.97
CA PRO A 92 -2.62 17.71 3.61
C PRO A 92 -1.89 16.94 2.50
N PHE A 93 -0.82 16.20 2.81
CA PHE A 93 -0.13 15.39 1.79
C PHE A 93 -0.93 14.16 1.33
N HIS A 94 -1.92 13.71 2.11
CA HIS A 94 -2.83 12.60 1.77
C HIS A 94 -4.17 13.06 1.17
N THR A 95 -4.32 14.36 0.90
CA THR A 95 -5.50 14.90 0.22
C THR A 95 -5.24 15.21 -1.25
N LEU A 96 -4.02 14.96 -1.75
CA LEU A 96 -3.63 15.21 -3.14
C LEU A 96 -4.41 14.36 -4.15
N SER A 97 -4.98 13.23 -3.70
CA SER A 97 -5.81 12.36 -4.54
C SER A 97 -7.28 12.77 -4.59
N PHE A 98 -7.71 13.76 -3.80
CA PHE A 98 -9.09 14.21 -3.79
C PHE A 98 -9.32 15.28 -4.86
N PRO A 99 -10.46 15.24 -5.58
CA PRO A 99 -10.85 16.37 -6.41
C PRO A 99 -11.05 17.61 -5.54
N ALA A 100 -10.77 18.79 -6.10
CA ALA A 100 -11.11 20.04 -5.45
C ALA A 100 -12.62 20.08 -5.18
N PHE A 101 -12.99 20.56 -4.00
CA PHE A 101 -14.38 20.57 -3.55
C PHE A 101 -15.12 21.87 -3.91
N TYR A 102 -14.49 22.78 -4.64
CA TYR A 102 -14.99 24.12 -4.96
C TYR A 102 -14.92 24.42 -6.45
#